data_AF-A0A967DAB7-F1
#
_entry.id   AF-A0A967DAB7-F1
#
_cell.length_a   1.000
_cell.length_b   1.000
_cell.length_c   1.000
_cell.angle_alpha   90.00
_cell.angle_beta   90.00
_cell.angle_gamma   90.00
#
_symmetry.space_group_name_H-M   'P 1'
#
loop_
_entity.id
_entity.type
_entity.pdbx_description
1 polymer ?
#
loop_
_entity_poly.entity_id
_entity_poly.type
_entity_poly.pdbx_seq_one_letter_code
_entity_poly.pdbx_strand_id
1 'polypeptide(L)'
;VSKNKYQSNQPELNRTLLDEGTLSVAQFSDNGEGRWIPLVFGQNGLTPENGFADQAYILVEARLAADQVKATPLDRPEWVAVHPTSKDVYVALTNNNQRGKEFPINAASPRENNQMGHIIRWRPRQQDAANDRFDWEIFVLAGDPDNTDPNLKGNIRGDVFGSPDGLWFDQRGILWTQTDISSGALGKGAYARITNNMMFAADPVTREFRRFLIGPNGCEVTGVDLTPDYKTMFVNIQHPGESPSERSNPDKPKAFSDWPDRKLFSRPRSATIEIWREDGKPVGV
;
A
#
# COMPACT_ATOMS: atom_id res chain seq x y z
N VAL A 1 1.04 -4.40 18.91
CA VAL A 1 1.68 -3.53 19.94
C VAL A 1 2.54 -4.40 20.83
N SER A 2 3.84 -4.10 20.97
CA SER A 2 4.74 -4.86 21.86
C SER A 2 4.38 -4.64 23.33
N LYS A 3 4.59 -5.66 24.17
CA LYS A 3 4.41 -5.58 25.62
C LYS A 3 5.43 -4.64 26.26
N ASN A 4 6.67 -4.73 25.80
CA ASN A 4 7.79 -3.92 26.29
C ASN A 4 8.00 -2.68 25.42
N LYS A 5 8.68 -1.67 25.97
CA LYS A 5 9.04 -0.43 25.27
C LYS A 5 10.33 -0.62 24.49
N TYR A 6 10.39 -0.06 23.28
CA TYR A 6 11.63 0.06 22.52
C TYR A 6 12.67 0.90 23.28
N GLN A 7 13.92 0.42 23.30
CA GLN A 7 15.06 1.07 23.94
C GLN A 7 16.09 1.48 22.88
N SER A 8 16.09 2.75 22.46
CA SER A 8 16.91 3.22 21.33
C SER A 8 18.42 3.00 21.49
N ASN A 9 18.91 2.99 22.72
CA ASN A 9 20.35 2.93 23.03
C ASN A 9 20.79 1.53 23.51
N GLN A 10 19.90 0.54 23.48
CA GLN A 10 20.12 -0.82 23.99
C GLN A 10 19.54 -1.86 23.02
N PRO A 11 20.13 -2.02 21.82
CA PRO A 11 19.60 -2.91 20.78
C PRO A 11 19.46 -4.36 21.25
N GLU A 12 20.32 -4.82 22.17
CA GLU A 12 20.25 -6.13 22.81
C GLU A 12 18.95 -6.35 23.58
N LEU A 13 18.37 -5.31 24.18
CA LEU A 13 17.08 -5.37 24.88
C LEU A 13 15.88 -5.40 23.91
N ASN A 14 16.08 -5.04 22.64
CA ASN A 14 15.02 -5.05 21.64
C ASN A 14 14.96 -6.38 20.85
N ARG A 15 15.88 -7.32 21.08
CA ARG A 15 15.99 -8.56 20.29
C ARG A 15 14.73 -9.42 20.30
N THR A 16 13.99 -9.41 21.40
CA THR A 16 12.74 -10.16 21.60
C THR A 16 11.52 -9.25 21.70
N LEU A 17 11.66 -7.97 21.29
CA LEU A 17 10.60 -6.96 21.47
C LEU A 17 9.29 -7.33 20.75
N LEU A 18 9.39 -8.08 19.65
CA LEU A 18 8.25 -8.50 18.84
C LEU A 18 7.70 -9.89 19.24
N ASP A 19 8.32 -10.57 20.20
CA ASP A 19 7.88 -11.91 20.65
C ASP A 19 6.70 -11.83 21.62
N GLU A 20 6.58 -10.73 22.37
CA GLU A 20 5.50 -10.50 23.33
C GLU A 20 4.75 -9.22 23.01
N GLY A 21 3.44 -9.35 22.81
CA GLY A 21 2.57 -8.22 22.54
C GLY A 21 1.14 -8.65 22.19
N THR A 22 0.37 -7.69 21.70
CA THR A 22 -1.00 -7.91 21.24
C THR A 22 -1.09 -7.64 19.74
N LEU A 23 -1.56 -8.65 19.00
CA LEU A 23 -2.03 -8.50 17.63
C LEU A 23 -3.49 -8.01 17.64
N SER A 24 -3.81 -7.06 16.79
CA SER A 24 -5.16 -6.51 16.67
C SER A 24 -5.56 -6.38 15.20
N VAL A 25 -6.87 -6.36 14.96
CA VAL A 25 -7.45 -6.13 13.63
C VAL A 25 -8.35 -4.90 13.64
N ALA A 26 -8.45 -4.20 12.51
CA ALA A 26 -9.22 -2.98 12.40
C ALA A 26 -10.71 -3.24 12.13
N GLN A 27 -11.55 -2.41 12.73
CA GLN A 27 -12.93 -2.21 12.33
C GLN A 27 -13.15 -0.73 12.03
N PHE A 28 -13.69 -0.45 10.85
CA PHE A 28 -14.02 0.89 10.35
C PHE A 28 -15.54 1.07 10.39
N SER A 29 -16.03 2.12 11.06
CA SER A 29 -17.45 2.49 11.06
C SER A 29 -17.75 3.59 10.05
N ASP A 30 -18.99 3.63 9.59
CA ASP A 30 -19.44 4.50 8.50
C ASP A 30 -19.34 6.01 8.79
N ASN A 31 -19.21 6.39 10.07
CA ASN A 31 -19.09 7.78 10.52
C ASN A 31 -17.64 8.31 10.54
N GLY A 32 -16.68 7.56 10.01
CA GLY A 32 -15.27 7.96 10.03
C GLY A 32 -14.56 7.67 11.35
N GLU A 33 -15.16 6.87 12.24
CA GLU A 33 -14.47 6.33 13.41
C GLU A 33 -13.99 4.90 13.14
N GLY A 34 -13.00 4.45 13.90
CA GLY A 34 -12.56 3.07 13.85
C GLY A 34 -11.90 2.64 15.15
N ARG A 35 -11.70 1.33 15.24
CA ARG A 35 -11.11 0.70 16.42
C ARG A 35 -10.23 -0.48 16.08
N TRP A 36 -9.26 -0.72 16.97
CA TRP A 36 -8.46 -1.93 16.99
C TRP A 36 -9.11 -2.96 17.94
N ILE A 37 -9.41 -4.14 17.43
CA ILE A 37 -9.95 -5.26 18.20
C ILE A 37 -8.82 -6.26 18.47
N PRO A 38 -8.48 -6.53 19.73
CA PRO A 38 -7.40 -7.44 20.07
C PRO A 38 -7.78 -8.90 19.75
N LEU A 39 -6.85 -9.63 19.14
CA LEU A 39 -6.96 -11.06 18.83
C LEU A 39 -6.34 -11.88 19.96
N VAL A 40 -7.02 -11.93 21.10
CA VAL A 40 -6.55 -12.59 22.33
C VAL A 40 -7.46 -13.75 22.69
N PHE A 41 -6.85 -14.91 22.95
CA PHE A 41 -7.55 -16.11 23.39
C PHE A 41 -8.39 -15.84 24.65
N GLY A 42 -9.63 -16.31 24.65
CA GLY A 42 -10.61 -16.05 25.71
C GLY A 42 -11.37 -14.72 25.58
N GLN A 43 -11.03 -13.85 24.61
CA GLN A 43 -11.67 -12.55 24.41
C GLN A 43 -12.44 -12.50 23.09
N ASN A 44 -13.45 -11.63 23.01
CA ASN A 44 -14.17 -11.33 21.75
C ASN A 44 -14.73 -12.57 21.02
N GLY A 45 -15.03 -13.65 21.76
CA GLY A 45 -15.49 -14.91 21.17
C GLY A 45 -14.37 -15.80 20.60
N LEU A 46 -13.10 -15.47 20.82
CA LEU A 46 -11.96 -16.31 20.47
C LEU A 46 -11.72 -17.37 21.54
N THR A 47 -12.67 -18.30 21.65
CA THR A 47 -12.71 -19.34 22.70
C THR A 47 -12.79 -20.74 22.09
N PRO A 48 -12.53 -21.81 22.88
CA PRO A 48 -12.64 -23.19 22.41
C PRO A 48 -14.01 -23.54 21.83
N GLU A 49 -15.09 -22.98 22.38
CA GLU A 49 -16.46 -23.21 21.90
C GLU A 49 -16.69 -22.70 20.48
N ASN A 50 -15.92 -21.69 20.06
CA ASN A 50 -15.95 -21.14 18.70
C ASN A 50 -14.79 -21.66 17.83
N GLY A 51 -14.12 -22.75 18.24
CA GLY A 51 -13.10 -23.43 17.45
C GLY A 51 -11.68 -22.85 17.58
N PHE A 52 -11.43 -21.98 18.55
CA PHE A 52 -10.08 -21.46 18.84
C PHE A 52 -9.48 -22.21 20.02
N ALA A 53 -8.46 -23.03 19.79
CA ALA A 53 -7.91 -23.89 20.86
C ALA A 53 -7.06 -23.13 21.89
N ASP A 54 -6.24 -22.19 21.42
CA ASP A 54 -5.33 -21.39 22.23
C ASP A 54 -4.85 -20.14 21.46
N GLN A 55 -3.94 -19.36 22.06
CA GLN A 55 -3.37 -18.17 21.43
C GLN A 55 -2.50 -18.47 20.21
N ALA A 56 -1.81 -19.63 20.18
CA ALA A 56 -0.94 -19.99 19.06
C ALA A 56 -1.78 -20.28 17.81
N TYR A 57 -2.89 -21.00 17.97
CA TYR A 57 -3.87 -21.20 16.90
C TYR A 57 -4.41 -19.89 16.35
N ILE A 58 -4.76 -18.92 17.22
CA ILE A 58 -5.22 -17.59 16.79
C ILE A 58 -4.18 -16.86 15.94
N LEU A 59 -2.88 -16.97 16.27
CA LEU A 59 -1.83 -16.30 15.51
C LEU A 59 -1.58 -16.97 14.14
N VAL A 60 -1.70 -18.29 14.06
CA VAL A 60 -1.60 -19.04 12.78
C VAL A 60 -2.83 -18.77 11.91
N GLU A 61 -4.02 -18.82 12.51
CA GLU A 61 -5.32 -18.64 11.84
C GLU A 61 -5.90 -17.24 12.05
N ALA A 62 -5.04 -16.22 12.00
CA ALA A 62 -5.42 -14.84 12.33
C ALA A 62 -6.56 -14.29 11.46
N ARG A 63 -6.72 -14.79 10.23
CA ARG A 63 -7.85 -14.45 9.35
C ARG A 63 -9.18 -14.96 9.91
N LEU A 64 -9.24 -16.22 10.34
CA LEU A 64 -10.44 -16.79 10.96
C LEU A 64 -10.78 -16.07 12.27
N ALA A 65 -9.76 -15.72 13.06
CA ALA A 65 -9.95 -14.92 14.28
C ALA A 65 -10.49 -13.52 13.97
N ALA A 66 -9.98 -12.86 12.92
CA ALA A 66 -10.45 -11.56 12.46
C ALA A 66 -11.92 -11.60 11.99
N ASP A 67 -12.31 -12.65 11.28
CA ASP A 67 -13.70 -12.87 10.86
C ASP A 67 -14.63 -13.08 12.06
N GLN A 68 -14.20 -13.89 13.04
CA GLN A 68 -14.95 -14.12 14.29
C GLN A 68 -15.24 -12.80 15.04
N VAL A 69 -14.24 -11.91 15.11
CA VAL A 69 -14.39 -10.60 15.79
C VAL A 69 -14.99 -9.52 14.90
N LYS A 70 -15.39 -9.86 13.66
CA LYS A 70 -16.05 -8.97 12.69
C LYS A 70 -15.19 -7.78 12.28
N ALA A 71 -13.92 -8.04 11.95
CA ALA A 71 -13.07 -7.09 11.25
C ALA A 71 -13.74 -6.57 9.96
N THR A 72 -13.41 -5.35 9.53
CA THR A 72 -13.97 -4.81 8.28
C THR A 72 -13.20 -5.37 7.07
N PRO A 73 -13.85 -6.05 6.11
CA PRO A 73 -13.19 -6.49 4.89
C PRO A 73 -12.86 -5.30 3.98
N LEU A 74 -11.57 -5.11 3.69
CA LEU A 74 -11.04 -4.02 2.86
C LEU A 74 -10.67 -4.48 1.45
N ASP A 75 -10.55 -3.54 0.52
CA ASP A 75 -10.11 -3.80 -0.86
C ASP A 75 -8.59 -3.96 -0.96
N ARG A 76 -8.10 -5.19 -0.78
CA ARG A 76 -6.68 -5.58 -0.91
C ARG A 76 -5.70 -4.57 -0.27
N PRO A 77 -5.59 -4.54 1.06
CA PRO A 77 -4.56 -3.75 1.75
C PRO A 77 -3.16 -4.20 1.35
N GLU A 78 -2.34 -3.25 0.88
CA GLU A 78 -0.93 -3.45 0.53
C GLU A 78 -0.04 -2.68 1.54
N TRP A 79 0.73 -1.68 1.11
CA TRP A 79 1.66 -0.97 1.99
C TRP A 79 0.96 -0.01 2.96
N VAL A 80 1.59 0.15 4.13
CA VAL A 80 1.21 1.10 5.17
C VAL A 80 2.36 2.07 5.42
N ALA A 81 2.06 3.37 5.48
CA ALA A 81 3.06 4.41 5.77
C ALA A 81 2.57 5.33 6.90
N VAL A 82 3.49 5.74 7.78
CA VAL A 82 3.22 6.64 8.90
C VAL A 82 3.89 7.98 8.63
N HIS A 83 3.11 9.07 8.64
CA HIS A 83 3.65 10.41 8.47
C HIS A 83 4.61 10.74 9.65
N PRO A 84 5.83 11.24 9.39
CA PRO A 84 6.89 11.33 10.41
C PRO A 84 6.55 12.27 11.56
N THR A 85 5.77 13.33 11.31
CA THR A 85 5.38 14.33 12.32
C THR A 85 3.98 14.10 12.88
N SER A 86 2.92 14.23 12.07
CA SER A 86 1.52 14.10 12.53
C SER A 86 1.14 12.72 13.07
N LYS A 87 1.88 11.66 12.72
CA LYS A 87 1.56 10.26 13.02
C LYS A 87 0.28 9.74 12.37
N ASP A 88 -0.30 10.51 11.43
CA ASP A 88 -1.33 10.02 10.52
C ASP A 88 -0.78 8.81 9.76
N VAL A 89 -1.59 7.78 9.62
CA VAL A 89 -1.22 6.52 8.96
C VAL A 89 -2.04 6.35 7.69
N TYR A 90 -1.40 5.84 6.65
CA TYR A 90 -1.94 5.70 5.32
C TYR A 90 -1.83 4.24 4.89
N VAL A 91 -2.87 3.69 4.26
CA VAL A 91 -2.84 2.34 3.67
C VAL A 91 -3.33 2.39 2.23
N ALA A 92 -2.58 1.74 1.35
CA ALA A 92 -3.00 1.52 -0.02
C ALA A 92 -3.99 0.35 -0.09
N LEU A 93 -5.12 0.59 -0.74
CA LEU A 93 -6.15 -0.39 -1.04
C LEU A 93 -6.19 -0.56 -2.56
N THR A 94 -5.38 -1.50 -3.08
CA THR A 94 -4.93 -1.47 -4.48
C THR A 94 -6.07 -1.69 -5.48
N ASN A 95 -6.98 -2.63 -5.24
CA ASN A 95 -8.20 -2.85 -6.03
C ASN A 95 -9.02 -3.99 -5.43
N ASN A 96 -10.26 -4.16 -5.89
CA ASN A 96 -11.08 -5.34 -5.62
C ASN A 96 -12.24 -5.45 -6.64
N ASN A 97 -12.04 -6.26 -7.69
CA ASN A 97 -13.08 -6.53 -8.69
C ASN A 97 -14.23 -7.41 -8.16
N GLN A 98 -14.09 -7.97 -6.96
CA GLN A 98 -15.13 -8.76 -6.28
C GLN A 98 -15.98 -7.93 -5.30
N ARG A 99 -15.63 -6.65 -5.06
CA ARG A 99 -16.44 -5.73 -4.25
C ARG A 99 -17.81 -5.51 -4.90
N GLY A 100 -18.87 -5.57 -4.10
CA GLY A 100 -20.27 -5.56 -4.56
C GLY A 100 -20.79 -6.92 -5.04
N LYS A 101 -19.91 -7.93 -5.21
CA LYS A 101 -20.28 -9.29 -5.63
C LYS A 101 -20.06 -10.31 -4.51
N GLU A 102 -18.81 -10.60 -4.17
CA GLU A 102 -18.46 -11.56 -3.10
C GLU A 102 -18.34 -10.85 -1.76
N PHE A 103 -17.91 -9.58 -1.78
CA PHE A 103 -17.78 -8.75 -0.59
C PHE A 103 -18.73 -7.55 -0.68
N PRO A 104 -19.58 -7.28 0.33
CA PRO A 104 -20.53 -6.17 0.29
C PRO A 104 -19.80 -4.82 0.31
N ILE A 105 -20.38 -3.79 -0.31
CA ILE A 105 -19.88 -2.42 -0.20
C ILE A 105 -19.95 -1.96 1.26
N ASN A 106 -18.95 -1.19 1.69
CA ASN A 106 -18.93 -0.52 2.99
C ASN A 106 -18.26 0.86 2.86
N ALA A 107 -18.34 1.70 3.90
CA ALA A 107 -17.79 3.05 3.83
C ALA A 107 -16.28 3.10 3.51
N ALA A 108 -15.51 2.13 3.99
CA ALA A 108 -14.07 2.03 3.75
C ALA A 108 -13.73 1.34 2.41
N SER A 109 -14.71 0.88 1.64
CA SER A 109 -14.53 0.26 0.32
C SER A 109 -15.80 0.52 -0.52
N PRO A 110 -15.96 1.77 -1.02
CA PRO A 110 -17.26 2.29 -1.43
C PRO A 110 -17.67 1.99 -2.88
N ARG A 111 -16.75 1.50 -3.72
CA ARG A 111 -17.01 1.26 -5.15
C ARG A 111 -17.22 -0.22 -5.43
N GLU A 112 -18.28 -0.57 -6.14
CA GLU A 112 -18.42 -1.90 -6.72
C GLU A 112 -17.36 -2.11 -7.80
N ASN A 113 -16.95 -3.36 -8.00
CA ASN A 113 -15.92 -3.72 -8.99
C ASN A 113 -14.75 -2.72 -8.99
N ASN A 114 -14.18 -2.45 -7.81
CA ASN A 114 -13.23 -1.37 -7.61
C ASN A 114 -11.92 -1.68 -8.35
N GLN A 115 -11.80 -1.25 -9.61
CA GLN A 115 -10.60 -1.45 -10.39
C GLN A 115 -9.50 -0.47 -9.96
N MET A 116 -9.85 0.80 -9.73
CA MET A 116 -8.82 1.83 -9.59
C MET A 116 -8.12 1.85 -8.23
N GLY A 117 -8.72 1.33 -7.16
CA GLY A 117 -8.14 1.40 -5.82
C GLY A 117 -8.20 2.79 -5.17
N HIS A 118 -7.71 2.88 -3.93
CA HIS A 118 -7.76 4.10 -3.13
C HIS A 118 -6.76 4.05 -1.97
N ILE A 119 -6.58 5.17 -1.29
CA ILE A 119 -5.76 5.26 -0.07
C ILE A 119 -6.66 5.70 1.07
N ILE A 120 -6.66 4.96 2.17
CA ILE A 120 -7.28 5.38 3.44
C ILE A 120 -6.21 6.04 4.30
N ARG A 121 -6.61 7.09 5.02
CA ARG A 121 -5.85 7.68 6.12
C ARG A 121 -6.58 7.49 7.43
N TRP A 122 -5.88 7.09 8.49
CA TRP A 122 -6.39 7.15 9.86
C TRP A 122 -5.45 7.89 10.81
N ARG A 123 -6.05 8.46 11.86
CA ARG A 123 -5.38 9.25 12.89
C ARG A 123 -5.63 8.58 14.23
N PRO A 124 -4.60 8.01 14.87
CA PRO A 124 -4.74 7.49 16.22
C PRO A 124 -5.19 8.60 17.17
N ARG A 125 -6.21 8.32 18.00
CA ARG A 125 -6.69 9.35 18.94
C ARG A 125 -5.58 9.74 19.90
N GLN A 126 -5.55 11.02 20.26
CA GLN A 126 -4.50 11.62 21.09
C GLN A 126 -3.09 11.55 20.48
N GLN A 127 -2.97 11.28 19.17
CA GLN A 127 -1.70 11.03 18.48
C GLN A 127 -0.89 9.87 19.12
N ASP A 128 -1.58 8.94 19.78
CA ASP A 128 -0.99 7.79 20.43
C ASP A 128 -1.23 6.53 19.60
N ALA A 129 -0.17 5.95 19.06
CA ALA A 129 -0.23 4.72 18.28
C ALA A 129 -0.69 3.49 19.09
N ALA A 130 -0.69 3.56 20.42
CA ALA A 130 -1.24 2.54 21.29
C ALA A 130 -2.75 2.68 21.53
N ASN A 131 -3.37 3.79 21.09
CA ASN A 131 -4.80 4.01 21.25
C ASN A 131 -5.60 3.01 20.40
N ASP A 132 -6.61 2.38 21.01
CA ASP A 132 -7.48 1.41 20.33
C ASP A 132 -8.60 2.07 19.51
N ARG A 133 -8.59 3.41 19.41
CA ARG A 133 -9.50 4.22 18.60
C ARG A 133 -8.73 5.13 17.66
N PHE A 134 -9.30 5.31 16.47
CA PHE A 134 -8.79 6.22 15.46
C PHE A 134 -9.94 6.86 14.70
N ASP A 135 -9.67 8.01 14.10
CA ASP A 135 -10.58 8.64 13.14
C ASP A 135 -9.99 8.47 11.74
N TRP A 136 -10.80 8.14 10.75
CA TRP A 136 -10.35 7.78 9.41
C TRP A 136 -11.15 8.48 8.31
N GLU A 137 -10.53 8.55 7.14
CA GLU A 137 -11.13 9.06 5.91
C GLU A 137 -10.51 8.36 4.69
N ILE A 138 -11.23 8.33 3.57
CA ILE A 138 -10.59 8.06 2.28
C ILE A 138 -9.76 9.29 1.92
N PHE A 139 -8.44 9.13 1.90
CA PHE A 139 -7.50 10.21 1.60
C PHE A 139 -7.61 10.61 0.12
N VAL A 140 -7.64 9.62 -0.77
CA VAL A 140 -7.84 9.77 -2.21
C VAL A 140 -8.50 8.52 -2.81
N LEU A 141 -9.47 8.71 -3.70
CA LEU A 141 -9.98 7.69 -4.62
C LEU A 141 -9.16 7.78 -5.90
N ALA A 142 -8.44 6.73 -6.25
CA ALA A 142 -7.69 6.69 -7.50
C ALA A 142 -8.66 6.54 -8.69
N GLY A 143 -8.25 6.96 -9.87
CA GLY A 143 -9.12 7.08 -11.03
C GLY A 143 -9.06 8.45 -11.70
N ASP A 144 -9.51 8.52 -12.95
CA ASP A 144 -9.59 9.77 -13.71
C ASP A 144 -10.77 10.61 -13.18
N PRO A 145 -10.56 11.85 -12.68
CA PRO A 145 -11.64 12.72 -12.21
C PRO A 145 -12.70 13.04 -13.28
N ASP A 146 -12.31 12.98 -14.56
CA ASP A 146 -13.18 13.25 -15.70
C ASP A 146 -13.88 12.00 -16.23
N ASN A 147 -13.67 10.83 -15.59
CA ASN A 147 -14.38 9.61 -15.99
C ASN A 147 -15.89 9.75 -15.72
N THR A 148 -16.69 9.28 -16.68
CA THR A 148 -18.16 9.26 -16.58
C THR A 148 -18.68 8.07 -15.79
N ASP A 149 -17.91 6.98 -15.70
CA ASP A 149 -18.25 5.83 -14.86
C ASP A 149 -17.91 6.15 -13.40
N PRO A 150 -18.89 6.17 -12.48
CA PRO A 150 -18.64 6.51 -11.07
C PRO A 150 -17.68 5.55 -10.37
N ASN A 151 -17.57 4.29 -10.82
CA ASN A 151 -16.66 3.31 -10.23
C ASN A 151 -15.21 3.46 -10.71
N LEU A 152 -14.99 4.16 -11.83
CA LEU A 152 -13.67 4.49 -12.37
C LEU A 152 -13.27 5.94 -12.10
N LYS A 153 -14.23 6.77 -11.68
CA LYS A 153 -14.01 8.17 -11.34
C LYS A 153 -13.23 8.29 -10.03
N GLY A 154 -12.11 8.98 -10.10
CA GLY A 154 -11.30 9.33 -8.93
C GLY A 154 -11.54 10.76 -8.45
N ASN A 155 -10.81 11.16 -7.42
CA ASN A 155 -10.76 12.54 -6.94
C ASN A 155 -9.32 13.05 -6.76
N ILE A 156 -8.36 12.40 -7.45
CA ILE A 156 -6.96 12.79 -7.45
C ILE A 156 -6.85 14.27 -7.89
N ARG A 157 -6.04 15.03 -7.16
CA ARG A 157 -5.57 16.34 -7.58
C ARG A 157 -4.18 16.18 -8.19
N GLY A 158 -4.00 16.59 -9.44
CA GLY A 158 -2.75 16.40 -10.16
C GLY A 158 -2.80 15.20 -11.10
N ASP A 159 -1.72 14.42 -11.15
CA ASP A 159 -1.55 13.34 -12.11
C ASP A 159 -2.34 12.07 -11.75
N VAL A 160 -3.11 11.56 -12.71
CA VAL A 160 -3.96 10.36 -12.53
C VAL A 160 -3.13 9.08 -12.37
N PHE A 161 -3.57 8.21 -11.46
CA PHE A 161 -3.10 6.86 -11.25
C PHE A 161 -4.24 5.91 -10.89
N GLY A 162 -3.92 4.61 -10.87
CA GLY A 162 -4.75 3.51 -10.38
C GLY A 162 -3.87 2.45 -9.72
N SER A 163 -4.48 1.55 -8.96
CA SER A 163 -3.82 0.51 -8.18
C SER A 163 -2.62 1.01 -7.38
N PRO A 164 -2.83 1.96 -6.44
CA PRO A 164 -1.78 2.32 -5.50
C PRO A 164 -1.38 1.08 -4.71
N ASP A 165 -0.08 0.89 -4.55
CA ASP A 165 0.52 -0.23 -3.82
C ASP A 165 1.54 0.33 -2.82
N GLY A 166 2.78 0.53 -3.26
CA GLY A 166 3.86 1.04 -2.41
C GLY A 166 3.54 2.42 -1.82
N LEU A 167 3.68 2.56 -0.50
CA LEU A 167 3.55 3.83 0.21
C LEU A 167 4.74 4.02 1.14
N TRP A 168 5.32 5.22 1.13
CA TRP A 168 6.41 5.57 2.04
C TRP A 168 6.47 7.07 2.28
N PHE A 169 6.83 7.46 3.50
CA PHE A 169 7.09 8.85 3.84
C PHE A 169 8.57 9.10 3.99
N ASP A 170 9.07 10.17 3.35
CA ASP A 170 10.34 10.74 3.77
C ASP A 170 10.17 11.61 5.03
N GLN A 171 11.29 11.95 5.67
CA GLN A 171 11.30 12.75 6.90
C GLN A 171 10.80 14.20 6.71
N ARG A 172 10.67 14.67 5.46
CA ARG A 172 10.10 15.99 5.13
C ARG A 172 8.58 15.95 5.04
N GLY A 173 7.98 14.75 5.06
CA GLY A 173 6.53 14.55 4.99
C GLY A 173 6.00 14.37 3.56
N ILE A 174 6.85 14.14 2.56
CA ILE A 174 6.40 13.78 1.22
C ILE A 174 5.91 12.34 1.23
N LEU A 175 4.66 12.12 0.81
CA LEU A 175 4.11 10.78 0.59
C LEU A 175 4.53 10.31 -0.81
N TRP A 176 5.42 9.33 -0.84
CA TRP A 176 5.78 8.64 -2.06
C TRP A 176 4.80 7.49 -2.30
N THR A 177 4.13 7.49 -3.44
CA THR A 177 3.11 6.50 -3.81
C THR A 177 3.53 5.80 -5.10
N GLN A 178 3.52 4.47 -5.10
CA GLN A 178 3.92 3.63 -6.22
C GLN A 178 2.71 2.81 -6.68
N THR A 179 2.69 2.38 -7.95
CA THR A 179 1.56 1.65 -8.52
C THR A 179 1.93 0.26 -9.00
N ASP A 180 0.99 -0.67 -8.83
CA ASP A 180 1.03 -2.01 -9.41
C ASP A 180 -0.29 -2.35 -10.11
N ILE A 181 -0.38 -1.96 -11.38
CA ILE A 181 -1.40 -2.41 -12.31
C ILE A 181 -0.81 -3.56 -13.12
N SER A 182 -1.53 -4.69 -13.19
CA SER A 182 -1.08 -5.86 -13.93
C SER A 182 -0.80 -5.56 -15.40
N SER A 183 0.22 -6.22 -15.95
CA SER A 183 0.66 -6.05 -17.34
C SER A 183 -0.46 -6.31 -18.36
N GLY A 184 -1.44 -7.15 -18.02
CA GLY A 184 -2.60 -7.43 -18.86
C GLY A 184 -3.57 -6.26 -19.01
N ALA A 185 -3.67 -5.41 -17.97
CA ALA A 185 -4.66 -4.35 -17.84
C ALA A 185 -4.14 -2.96 -18.23
N LEU A 186 -2.83 -2.72 -18.12
CA LEU A 186 -2.18 -1.48 -18.53
C LEU A 186 -2.58 -1.06 -19.96
N GLY A 187 -2.90 0.23 -20.13
CA GLY A 187 -3.27 0.82 -21.40
C GLY A 187 -4.63 0.38 -21.96
N LYS A 188 -5.47 -0.30 -21.18
CA LYS A 188 -6.77 -0.84 -21.63
C LYS A 188 -7.88 -0.56 -20.63
N GLY A 189 -9.12 -0.52 -21.12
CA GLY A 189 -10.33 -0.42 -20.28
C GLY A 189 -10.22 0.70 -19.25
N ALA A 190 -10.39 0.37 -17.97
CA ALA A 190 -10.26 1.29 -16.83
C ALA A 190 -8.92 2.05 -16.79
N TYR A 191 -7.86 1.44 -17.31
CA TYR A 191 -6.49 1.98 -17.34
C TYR A 191 -6.07 2.49 -18.72
N ALA A 192 -7.01 2.81 -19.61
CA ALA A 192 -6.69 3.22 -20.99
C ALA A 192 -5.68 4.38 -21.09
N ARG A 193 -5.62 5.25 -20.07
CA ARG A 193 -4.71 6.40 -19.99
C ARG A 193 -3.42 6.13 -19.18
N ILE A 194 -3.25 4.91 -18.67
CA ILE A 194 -2.14 4.50 -17.81
C ILE A 194 -1.41 3.34 -18.48
N THR A 195 -0.33 3.64 -19.19
CA THR A 195 0.38 2.66 -20.04
C THR A 195 1.48 1.88 -19.31
N ASN A 196 1.98 2.43 -18.20
CA ASN A 196 3.05 1.85 -17.38
C ASN A 196 2.79 2.16 -15.91
N ASN A 197 3.38 1.36 -15.01
CA ASN A 197 3.39 1.66 -13.59
C ASN A 197 4.33 2.83 -13.27
N MET A 198 4.06 3.51 -12.16
CA MET A 198 4.57 4.84 -11.88
C MET A 198 4.84 5.03 -10.39
N MET A 199 5.53 6.12 -10.09
CA MET A 199 5.67 6.63 -8.73
C MET A 199 5.38 8.14 -8.70
N PHE A 200 4.76 8.57 -7.61
CA PHE A 200 4.25 9.91 -7.39
C PHE A 200 4.83 10.47 -6.10
N ALA A 201 5.09 11.77 -6.10
CA ALA A 201 5.30 12.56 -4.89
C ALA A 201 3.98 13.26 -4.56
N ALA A 202 3.50 13.08 -3.33
CA ALA A 202 2.27 13.71 -2.87
C ALA A 202 2.49 14.54 -1.61
N ASP A 203 1.86 15.70 -1.58
CA ASP A 203 1.76 16.53 -0.38
C ASP A 203 0.47 16.16 0.38
N PRO A 204 0.57 15.59 1.60
CA PRO A 204 -0.59 15.20 2.39
C PRO A 204 -1.55 16.33 2.77
N VAL A 205 -1.07 17.58 2.77
CA VAL A 205 -1.85 18.76 3.14
C VAL A 205 -2.69 19.23 1.95
N THR A 206 -2.05 19.50 0.81
CA THR A 206 -2.76 19.95 -0.41
C THR A 206 -3.48 18.81 -1.14
N ARG A 207 -3.06 17.56 -0.88
CA ARG A 207 -3.46 16.32 -1.55
C ARG A 207 -3.11 16.29 -3.03
N GLU A 208 -2.14 17.11 -3.46
CA GLU A 208 -1.66 17.10 -4.83
C GLU A 208 -0.69 15.92 -5.03
N PHE A 209 -0.93 15.12 -6.07
CA PHE A 209 -0.07 14.05 -6.53
C PHE A 209 0.61 14.48 -7.82
N ARG A 210 1.96 14.52 -7.82
CA ARG A 210 2.76 14.80 -9.01
C ARG A 210 3.52 13.55 -9.41
N ARG A 211 3.38 13.14 -10.66
CA ARG A 211 4.10 12.00 -11.21
C ARG A 211 5.60 12.30 -11.20
N PHE A 212 6.36 11.45 -10.55
CA PHE A 212 7.81 11.59 -10.39
C PHE A 212 8.58 10.65 -11.32
N LEU A 213 8.11 9.41 -11.48
CA LEU A 213 8.77 8.37 -12.27
C LEU A 213 7.73 7.53 -13.02
N ILE A 214 8.09 7.11 -14.24
CA ILE A 214 7.38 6.08 -15.01
C ILE A 214 8.34 4.91 -15.19
N GLY A 215 7.90 3.71 -14.82
CA GLY A 215 8.67 2.48 -14.97
C GLY A 215 8.70 1.96 -16.42
N PRO A 216 9.62 1.05 -16.75
CA PRO A 216 9.66 0.38 -18.05
C PRO A 216 8.42 -0.50 -18.31
N ASN A 217 8.33 -1.07 -19.51
CA ASN A 217 7.22 -1.93 -19.89
C ASN A 217 7.13 -3.19 -19.02
N GLY A 218 5.90 -3.54 -18.62
CA GLY A 218 5.59 -4.76 -17.89
C GLY A 218 6.25 -4.84 -16.52
N CYS A 219 6.63 -3.72 -15.92
CA CYS A 219 7.08 -3.68 -14.53
C CYS A 219 5.97 -3.17 -13.62
N GLU A 220 6.13 -3.42 -12.33
CA GLU A 220 5.60 -2.55 -11.28
C GLU A 220 6.71 -1.64 -10.76
N VAL A 221 6.34 -0.56 -10.08
CA VAL A 221 7.28 0.27 -9.32
C VAL A 221 7.00 -0.01 -7.84
N THR A 222 8.03 -0.39 -7.08
CA THR A 222 7.84 -0.81 -5.69
C THR A 222 9.11 -0.63 -4.88
N GLY A 223 8.99 -0.42 -3.57
CA GLY A 223 10.11 -0.11 -2.69
C GLY A 223 10.76 1.24 -2.99
N VAL A 224 10.97 2.04 -1.95
CA VAL A 224 11.65 3.32 -2.02
C VAL A 224 12.42 3.57 -0.74
N ASP A 225 13.60 4.17 -0.86
CA ASP A 225 14.29 4.77 0.26
C ASP A 225 15.08 6.01 -0.20
N LEU A 226 15.46 6.87 0.74
CA LEU A 226 16.30 8.03 0.51
C LEU A 226 17.53 7.99 1.40
N THR A 227 18.65 8.44 0.84
CA THR A 227 19.82 8.84 1.62
C THR A 227 19.46 9.90 2.68
N PRO A 228 20.15 9.95 3.84
CA PRO A 228 19.83 10.89 4.92
C PRO A 228 19.89 12.38 4.52
N ASP A 229 20.66 12.75 3.50
CA ASP A 229 20.74 14.11 2.95
C ASP A 229 19.73 14.37 1.81
N TYR A 230 18.90 13.36 1.51
CA TYR A 230 17.87 13.31 0.47
C TYR A 230 18.38 13.50 -0.95
N LYS A 231 19.69 13.35 -1.22
CA LYS A 231 20.26 13.63 -2.56
C LYS A 231 20.19 12.44 -3.52
N THR A 232 20.13 11.24 -2.98
CA THR A 232 19.95 10.00 -3.75
C THR A 232 18.75 9.24 -3.24
N MET A 233 17.83 8.92 -4.16
CA MET A 233 16.69 8.04 -3.96
C MET A 233 16.96 6.68 -4.59
N PHE A 234 16.60 5.62 -3.88
CA PHE A 234 16.61 4.25 -4.38
C PHE A 234 15.16 3.82 -4.66
N VAL A 235 14.88 3.28 -5.84
CA VAL A 235 13.54 2.78 -6.21
C VAL A 235 13.69 1.42 -6.88
N ASN A 236 12.85 0.43 -6.56
CA ASN A 236 12.90 -0.86 -7.27
C ASN A 236 11.95 -0.86 -8.48
N ILE A 237 12.48 -1.42 -9.56
CA ILE A 237 11.72 -1.81 -10.74
C ILE A 237 11.60 -3.32 -10.72
N GLN A 238 10.39 -3.83 -10.48
CA GLN A 238 10.15 -5.25 -10.34
C GLN A 238 9.58 -5.85 -11.62
N HIS A 239 10.04 -7.07 -11.93
CA HIS A 239 9.62 -7.91 -13.06
C HIS A 239 9.46 -7.22 -14.44
N PRO A 240 10.37 -6.31 -14.85
CA PRO A 240 10.23 -5.65 -16.15
C PRO A 240 10.12 -6.68 -17.28
N GLY A 241 9.15 -6.46 -18.18
CA GLY A 241 8.86 -7.38 -19.28
C GLY A 241 7.96 -8.57 -18.93
N GLU A 242 7.24 -8.50 -17.81
CA GLU A 242 6.12 -9.40 -17.57
C GLU A 242 5.12 -9.36 -18.75
N SER A 243 4.61 -10.53 -19.13
CA SER A 243 3.64 -10.64 -20.22
C SER A 243 2.23 -10.30 -19.74
N PRO A 244 1.30 -9.95 -20.64
CA PRO A 244 -0.12 -9.79 -20.30
C PRO A 244 -0.79 -11.00 -19.62
N SER A 245 -0.17 -12.19 -19.72
CA SER A 245 -0.65 -13.43 -19.08
C SER A 245 0.13 -13.78 -17.81
N GLU A 246 1.06 -12.93 -17.36
CA GLU A 246 1.92 -13.12 -16.18
C GLU A 246 2.75 -14.41 -16.26
N ARG A 247 2.94 -14.92 -17.49
CA ARG A 247 3.68 -16.13 -17.80
C ARG A 247 4.60 -15.85 -18.97
N SER A 248 5.89 -15.67 -18.68
CA SER A 248 6.89 -15.31 -19.69
C SER A 248 7.29 -16.51 -20.54
N ASN A 249 7.54 -16.27 -21.83
CA ASN A 249 8.10 -17.28 -22.73
C ASN A 249 9.65 -17.24 -22.67
N PRO A 250 10.32 -18.30 -22.19
CA PRO A 250 11.77 -18.32 -22.05
C PRO A 250 12.52 -18.26 -23.39
N ASP A 251 11.90 -18.63 -24.51
CA ASP A 251 12.48 -18.57 -25.86
C ASP A 251 12.39 -17.17 -26.48
N LYS A 252 11.51 -16.31 -25.94
CA LYS A 252 11.35 -14.92 -26.36
C LYS A 252 11.46 -13.97 -25.15
N PRO A 253 12.60 -13.97 -24.44
CA PRO A 253 12.71 -13.29 -23.15
C PRO A 253 12.58 -11.77 -23.23
N LYS A 254 12.80 -11.17 -24.41
CA LYS A 254 12.72 -9.72 -24.64
C LYS A 254 11.44 -9.28 -25.37
N ALA A 255 10.39 -10.10 -25.37
CA ALA A 255 9.17 -9.80 -26.13
C ALA A 255 8.45 -8.51 -25.66
N PHE A 256 8.54 -8.17 -24.38
CA PHE A 256 7.81 -7.05 -23.77
C PHE A 256 8.73 -5.94 -23.25
N SER A 257 9.93 -6.29 -22.79
CA SER A 257 10.94 -5.34 -22.32
C SER A 257 12.34 -5.87 -22.61
N ASP A 258 13.31 -4.97 -22.64
CA ASP A 258 14.74 -5.26 -22.68
C ASP A 258 15.53 -4.42 -21.65
N TRP A 259 14.81 -3.84 -20.68
CA TRP A 259 15.36 -3.07 -19.56
C TRP A 259 16.12 -3.96 -18.55
N PRO A 260 17.20 -3.50 -17.89
CA PRO A 260 17.74 -2.14 -17.90
C PRO A 260 18.71 -1.83 -19.03
N ASP A 261 19.37 -2.84 -19.59
CA ASP A 261 20.34 -2.65 -20.67
C ASP A 261 20.10 -3.64 -21.82
N ARG A 262 19.68 -3.06 -22.95
CA ARG A 262 19.30 -3.77 -24.17
C ARG A 262 20.42 -4.62 -24.76
N LYS A 263 21.67 -4.20 -24.57
CA LYS A 263 22.86 -4.77 -25.20
C LYS A 263 23.61 -5.71 -24.26
N LEU A 264 23.70 -5.35 -22.97
CA LEU A 264 24.51 -6.10 -22.01
C LEU A 264 23.81 -7.37 -21.51
N PHE A 265 22.48 -7.38 -21.45
CA PHE A 265 21.74 -8.51 -20.90
C PHE A 265 20.95 -9.27 -21.97
N SER A 266 20.87 -10.59 -21.81
CA SER A 266 20.07 -11.46 -22.68
C SER A 266 18.60 -11.52 -22.29
N ARG A 267 18.23 -11.04 -21.09
CA ARG A 267 16.88 -11.00 -20.53
C ARG A 267 16.67 -9.73 -19.72
N PRO A 268 15.41 -9.26 -19.57
CA PRO A 268 15.08 -8.23 -18.59
C PRO A 268 15.45 -8.65 -17.18
N ARG A 269 15.75 -7.68 -16.32
CA ARG A 269 16.16 -7.92 -14.93
C ARG A 269 15.50 -6.89 -14.03
N SER A 270 14.90 -7.32 -12.94
CA SER A 270 14.57 -6.40 -11.84
C SER A 270 15.84 -5.70 -11.37
N ALA A 271 15.74 -4.44 -10.99
CA ALA A 271 16.86 -3.72 -10.40
C ALA A 271 16.39 -2.58 -9.51
N THR A 272 17.25 -2.21 -8.56
CA THR A 272 17.15 -0.95 -7.84
C THR A 272 17.83 0.13 -8.66
N ILE A 273 17.12 1.21 -8.93
CA ILE A 273 17.69 2.40 -9.58
C ILE A 273 18.04 3.46 -8.54
N GLU A 274 19.09 4.21 -8.85
CA GLU A 274 19.50 5.39 -8.12
C GLU A 274 19.04 6.63 -8.88
N ILE A 275 18.33 7.52 -8.21
CA ILE A 275 17.83 8.78 -8.77
C ILE A 275 18.45 9.92 -7.96
N TRP A 276 19.15 10.81 -8.65
CA TRP A 276 19.74 12.02 -8.08
C TRP A 276 19.48 13.20 -9.00
N ARG A 277 19.68 14.41 -8.49
CA ARG A 277 19.59 15.64 -9.28
C ARG A 277 20.97 16.06 -9.77
N GLU A 278 21.05 16.53 -11.02
CA GLU A 278 22.29 17.05 -11.60
C GLU A 278 22.85 18.26 -10.85
N ASP A 279 21.98 19.05 -10.20
CA ASP A 279 22.37 20.20 -9.38
C ASP A 279 22.78 19.84 -7.95
N GLY A 280 22.80 18.54 -7.60
CA GLY A 280 23.21 18.04 -6.29
C GLY A 280 22.29 18.44 -5.13
N LYS A 281 21.10 18.95 -5.41
CA LYS A 281 20.09 19.29 -4.39
C LYS A 281 19.24 18.06 -4.00
N PRO A 282 18.48 18.15 -2.89
CA PRO A 282 17.53 17.11 -2.50
C PRO A 282 16.51 16.73 -3.59
N VAL A 283 16.24 15.43 -3.74
CA VAL A 283 15.18 14.89 -4.60
C VAL A 283 13.80 15.30 -4.06
N GLY A 284 12.85 15.61 -4.95
CA GLY A 284 11.46 15.93 -4.55
C GLY A 284 11.21 17.36 -4.04
N VAL A 285 12.17 18.29 -4.23
CA VAL A 285 12.04 19.73 -3.92
C VAL A 285 11.97 20.56 -5.19
#